data_AF-A0A1E4ZVS1-F1
#
_entry.id   AF-A0A1E4ZVS1-F1
#
_cell.length_a   1.000
_cell.length_b   1.000
_cell.length_c   1.000
_cell.angle_alpha   90.00
_cell.angle_beta   90.00
_cell.angle_gamma   90.00
#
_symmetry.space_group_name_H-M   'P 1'
#
loop_
_entity.id
_entity.type
_entity.pdbx_description
1 polymer ?
#
loop_
_entity_poly.entity_id
_entity_poly.type
_entity_poly.pdbx_seq_one_letter_code
_entity_poly.pdbx_strand_id
1 'polypeptide(L)'
;MGLIFKLDTKKIDKMFFTLSERVPSVLHDGLDHASRSFVKRFLTDRFPSSNLKAKKGSRLAKSFQRRVSTKNGNPYFVVSSSKPSAYILEKGGVIRGNQYLTIPLESSKTKSGATKARFRVPRGKSARDLKGDFIVHKSSKGNLLLSKIKGKKKKKIEPVFVLKRRVVHRPRLGFFKTFMDHKPRIVSIMEKTLQKSIKELSERGY
;
A
#
# COMPACT_ATOMS: atom_id res chain seq x y z
N MET A 1 -4.37 -52.47 -40.16
CA MET A 1 -3.27 -52.26 -39.19
C MET A 1 -3.85 -51.62 -37.95
N GLY A 2 -3.85 -52.30 -36.81
CA GLY A 2 -4.29 -51.73 -35.53
C GLY A 2 -3.07 -51.36 -34.68
N LEU A 3 -2.93 -50.08 -34.32
CA LEU A 3 -1.95 -49.63 -33.33
C LEU A 3 -2.51 -49.91 -31.94
N ILE A 4 -1.97 -50.92 -31.26
CA ILE A 4 -2.26 -51.19 -29.84
C ILE A 4 -1.30 -50.34 -29.02
N PHE A 5 -1.80 -49.24 -28.46
CA PHE A 5 -1.08 -48.47 -27.44
C PHE A 5 -1.24 -49.16 -26.09
N LYS A 6 -0.18 -49.79 -25.57
CA LYS A 6 -0.13 -50.21 -24.16
C LYS A 6 0.19 -48.98 -23.31
N LEU A 7 -0.84 -48.43 -22.67
CA LEU A 7 -0.67 -47.43 -21.60
C LEU A 7 -0.11 -48.12 -20.35
N ASP A 8 1.04 -47.66 -19.87
CA ASP A 8 1.64 -48.12 -18.62
C ASP A 8 0.94 -47.42 -17.45
N THR A 9 -0.16 -48.02 -16.98
CA THR A 9 -0.99 -47.47 -15.90
C THR A 9 -0.22 -47.25 -14.61
N LYS A 10 0.82 -48.05 -14.31
CA LYS A 10 1.65 -47.88 -13.12
C LYS A 10 2.48 -46.58 -13.16
N LYS A 11 2.97 -46.19 -14.35
CA LYS A 11 3.67 -44.91 -14.53
C LYS A 11 2.72 -43.74 -14.35
N ILE A 12 1.53 -43.84 -14.94
CA ILE A 12 0.47 -42.83 -14.83
C ILE A 12 0.07 -42.62 -13.36
N ASP A 13 -0.18 -43.69 -12.62
CA ASP A 13 -0.53 -43.60 -11.19
C ASP A 13 0.58 -42.97 -10.36
N LYS A 14 1.84 -43.35 -10.63
CA LYS A 14 3.01 -42.75 -9.97
C LYS A 14 3.16 -41.27 -10.31
N MET A 15 2.87 -40.87 -11.55
CA MET A 15 2.87 -39.48 -11.99
C MET A 15 1.77 -38.69 -11.27
N PHE A 16 0.54 -39.21 -11.20
CA PHE A 16 -0.57 -38.56 -10.49
C PHE A 16 -0.29 -38.41 -8.99
N PHE A 17 0.25 -39.45 -8.35
CA PHE A 17 0.64 -39.40 -6.96
C PHE A 17 1.70 -38.32 -6.72
N THR A 18 2.80 -38.35 -7.49
CA THR A 18 3.90 -37.38 -7.38
C THR A 18 3.44 -35.95 -7.68
N LEU A 19 2.53 -35.78 -8.65
CA LEU A 19 1.91 -34.50 -8.95
C LEU A 19 1.08 -34.01 -7.76
N SER A 20 0.26 -34.86 -7.15
CA SER A 20 -0.58 -34.50 -6.01
C SER A 20 0.24 -34.02 -4.81
N GLU A 21 1.39 -34.63 -4.54
CA GLU A 21 2.31 -34.19 -3.47
C GLU A 21 3.01 -32.86 -3.79
N ARG A 22 3.29 -32.59 -5.07
CA ARG A 22 3.95 -31.35 -5.52
C ARG A 22 3.02 -30.18 -5.74
N VAL A 23 1.75 -30.41 -6.06
CA VAL A 23 0.79 -29.34 -6.35
C VAL A 23 0.76 -28.26 -5.25
N PRO A 24 0.73 -28.58 -3.94
CA PRO A 24 0.76 -27.56 -2.89
C PRO A 24 1.98 -26.63 -2.93
N SER A 25 3.19 -27.17 -3.16
CA SER A 25 4.42 -26.36 -3.21
C SER A 25 4.50 -25.53 -4.50
N VAL A 26 4.12 -26.11 -5.64
CA VAL A 26 4.04 -25.42 -6.93
C VAL A 26 3.05 -24.27 -6.88
N LEU A 27 1.87 -24.48 -6.28
CA LEU A 27 0.88 -23.43 -6.07
C LEU A 27 1.40 -22.36 -5.10
N HIS A 28 2.10 -22.74 -4.03
CA HIS A 28 2.71 -21.80 -3.10
C HIS A 28 3.73 -20.88 -3.81
N ASP A 29 4.60 -21.43 -4.64
CA ASP A 29 5.59 -20.67 -5.42
C ASP A 29 4.91 -19.76 -6.47
N GLY A 30 3.87 -20.25 -7.13
CA GLY A 30 3.05 -19.46 -8.04
C GLY A 30 2.42 -18.24 -7.35
N LEU A 31 1.86 -18.44 -6.15
CA LEU A 31 1.26 -17.37 -5.35
C LEU A 31 2.31 -16.41 -4.78
N ASP A 32 3.49 -16.89 -4.43
CA ASP A 32 4.61 -16.04 -4.01
C ASP A 32 5.03 -15.10 -5.15
N HIS A 33 5.20 -15.64 -6.36
CA HIS A 33 5.50 -14.84 -7.55
C HIS A 33 4.35 -13.86 -7.89
N ALA A 34 3.11 -14.32 -7.87
CA ALA A 34 1.94 -13.48 -8.12
C ALA A 34 1.85 -12.32 -7.11
N SER A 35 2.04 -12.60 -5.83
CA SER A 35 2.01 -11.57 -4.78
C SER A 35 3.14 -10.53 -4.92
N ARG A 36 4.37 -10.96 -5.30
CA ARG A 36 5.48 -10.06 -5.62
C ARG A 36 5.15 -9.16 -6.80
N SER A 37 4.62 -9.75 -7.87
CA SER A 37 4.22 -9.06 -9.11
C SER A 37 3.15 -8.00 -8.82
N PHE A 38 2.12 -8.36 -8.06
CA PHE A 38 1.06 -7.45 -7.65
C PHE A 38 1.59 -6.26 -6.84
N VAL A 39 2.35 -6.51 -5.77
CA VAL A 39 2.91 -5.43 -4.93
C VAL A 39 3.81 -4.52 -5.76
N LYS A 40 4.64 -5.09 -6.65
CA LYS A 40 5.49 -4.30 -7.56
C LYS A 40 4.65 -3.38 -8.46
N ARG A 41 3.57 -3.90 -9.06
CA ARG A 41 2.67 -3.11 -9.91
C ARG A 41 1.95 -2.04 -9.11
N PHE A 42 1.32 -2.41 -8.00
CA PHE A 42 0.61 -1.48 -7.11
C PHE A 42 1.49 -0.31 -6.65
N LEU A 43 2.71 -0.61 -6.20
CA LEU A 43 3.65 0.43 -5.76
C LEU A 43 4.15 1.30 -6.91
N THR A 44 4.23 0.77 -8.12
CA THR A 44 4.68 1.53 -9.30
C THR A 44 3.55 2.40 -9.88
N ASP A 45 2.32 1.90 -9.90
CA ASP A 45 1.21 2.61 -10.53
C ASP A 45 0.61 3.68 -9.60
N ARG A 46 0.57 3.41 -8.28
CA ARG A 46 -0.18 4.26 -7.34
C ARG A 46 0.66 5.28 -6.60
N PHE A 47 1.87 4.94 -6.17
CA PHE A 47 2.68 5.83 -5.33
C PHE A 47 3.28 7.02 -6.09
N PRO A 48 3.93 6.85 -7.26
CA PRO A 48 4.37 7.99 -8.03
C PRO A 48 3.22 8.78 -8.67
N SER A 49 1.96 8.30 -8.57
CA SER A 49 0.81 9.00 -9.14
C SER A 49 0.57 10.37 -8.50
N SER A 50 0.06 11.30 -9.32
CA SER A 50 -0.36 12.65 -8.93
C SER A 50 -1.37 12.66 -7.76
N ASN A 51 -2.11 11.56 -7.57
CA ASN A 51 -3.16 11.43 -6.57
C ASN A 51 -2.64 11.22 -5.15
N LEU A 52 -1.60 10.40 -4.97
CA LEU A 52 -1.00 10.15 -3.65
C LEU A 52 0.16 11.10 -3.33
N LYS A 53 0.86 11.63 -4.34
CA LYS A 53 2.07 12.46 -4.19
C LYS A 53 3.10 11.85 -3.23
N ALA A 54 3.11 10.52 -3.09
CA ALA A 54 3.87 9.81 -2.07
C ALA A 54 4.90 8.91 -2.75
N LYS A 55 6.20 9.15 -2.53
CA LYS A 55 7.25 8.34 -3.16
C LYS A 55 7.10 6.84 -2.83
N LYS A 56 7.57 5.97 -3.74
CA LYS A 56 7.64 4.50 -3.56
C LYS A 56 8.43 4.06 -2.31
N GLY A 57 9.31 4.92 -1.78
CA GLY A 57 10.03 4.71 -0.51
C GLY A 57 9.36 5.31 0.74
N SER A 58 8.16 5.89 0.61
CA SER A 58 7.44 6.50 1.73
C SER A 58 7.06 5.48 2.80
N ARG A 59 6.82 5.95 4.03
CA ARG A 59 6.35 5.10 5.14
C ARG A 59 5.03 4.39 4.82
N LEU A 60 4.18 5.00 4.00
CA LEU A 60 2.95 4.38 3.53
C LEU A 60 3.25 3.27 2.52
N ALA A 61 4.12 3.51 1.54
CA ALA A 61 4.50 2.49 0.56
C ALA A 61 5.11 1.25 1.23
N LYS A 62 6.07 1.49 2.13
CA LYS A 62 6.75 0.44 2.91
C LYS A 62 5.83 -0.31 3.89
N SER A 63 4.63 0.20 4.16
CA SER A 63 3.69 -0.47 5.05
C SER A 63 2.95 -1.64 4.40
N PHE A 64 2.96 -1.72 3.06
CA PHE A 64 2.33 -2.83 2.35
C PHE A 64 3.23 -4.05 2.41
N GLN A 65 2.72 -5.11 3.04
CA GLN A 65 3.41 -6.37 3.22
C GLN A 65 2.62 -7.48 2.54
N ARG A 66 3.34 -8.48 2.05
CA ARG A 66 2.77 -9.68 1.43
C ARG A 66 3.11 -10.89 2.28
N ARG A 67 2.21 -11.87 2.31
CA ARG A 67 2.44 -13.18 2.91
C ARG A 67 1.74 -14.23 2.07
N VAL A 68 2.40 -15.35 1.82
CA VAL A 68 1.76 -16.58 1.33
C VAL A 68 1.58 -17.49 2.53
N SER A 69 0.44 -18.17 2.60
CA SER A 69 0.08 -19.06 3.70
C SER A 69 -0.83 -20.16 3.17
N THR A 70 -0.98 -21.23 3.94
CA THR A 70 -1.86 -22.36 3.61
C THR A 70 -2.95 -22.44 4.66
N LYS A 71 -4.19 -22.59 4.23
CA LYS A 71 -5.34 -22.83 5.10
C LYS A 71 -6.15 -23.99 4.54
N ASN A 72 -6.37 -25.03 5.35
CA ASN A 72 -7.09 -26.24 4.96
C ASN A 72 -6.54 -26.84 3.65
N GLY A 73 -5.22 -26.98 3.54
CA GLY A 73 -4.55 -27.50 2.34
C GLY A 73 -4.49 -26.55 1.14
N ASN A 74 -5.21 -25.42 1.16
CA ASN A 74 -5.25 -24.47 0.06
C ASN A 74 -4.29 -23.30 0.29
N PRO A 75 -3.30 -23.09 -0.59
CA PRO A 75 -2.42 -21.94 -0.47
C PRO A 75 -3.15 -20.67 -0.94
N TYR A 76 -2.88 -19.56 -0.25
CA TYR A 76 -3.41 -18.24 -0.56
C TYR A 76 -2.35 -17.20 -0.24
N PHE A 77 -2.47 -16.01 -0.83
CA PHE A 77 -1.66 -14.86 -0.45
C PHE A 77 -2.52 -13.73 0.09
N VAL A 78 -1.94 -12.97 1.01
CA VAL A 78 -2.51 -11.76 1.58
C VAL A 78 -1.55 -10.62 1.30
N VAL A 79 -2.11 -9.49 0.89
CA VAL A 79 -1.39 -8.21 0.89
C VAL A 79 -2.17 -7.23 1.76
N SER A 80 -1.48 -6.68 2.76
CA SER A 80 -2.09 -5.80 3.76
C SER A 80 -1.18 -4.62 4.06
N SER A 81 -1.75 -3.57 4.68
CA SER A 81 -0.98 -2.43 5.18
C SER A 81 -1.14 -2.30 6.69
N SER A 82 -0.03 -2.07 7.39
CA SER A 82 -0.01 -1.80 8.83
C SER A 82 -0.44 -0.36 9.19
N LYS A 83 -0.79 0.48 8.21
CA LYS A 83 -1.11 1.90 8.45
C LYS A 83 -2.61 2.16 8.32
N PRO A 84 -3.26 2.72 9.35
CA PRO A 84 -4.66 3.15 9.25
C PRO A 84 -4.90 4.16 8.11
N SER A 85 -3.88 4.97 7.78
CA SER A 85 -3.96 5.89 6.65
C SER A 85 -4.17 5.19 5.30
N ALA A 86 -3.72 3.94 5.12
CA ALA A 86 -3.98 3.20 3.90
C ALA A 86 -5.47 2.92 3.72
N TYR A 87 -6.15 2.51 4.80
CA TYR A 87 -7.59 2.28 4.80
C TYR A 87 -8.38 3.55 4.45
N ILE A 88 -8.04 4.68 5.09
CA ILE A 88 -8.67 5.98 4.80
C ILE A 88 -8.44 6.40 3.35
N LEU A 89 -7.26 6.13 2.79
CA LEU A 89 -6.99 6.45 1.38
C LEU A 89 -7.67 5.49 0.41
N GLU A 90 -8.01 4.27 0.84
CA GLU A 90 -8.74 3.30 0.01
C GLU A 90 -10.24 3.54 0.00
N LYS A 91 -10.84 3.70 1.17
CA LYS A 91 -12.30 3.85 1.31
C LYS A 91 -12.77 5.30 1.36
N GLY A 92 -11.83 6.24 1.46
CA GLY A 92 -12.14 7.60 1.88
C GLY A 92 -12.40 7.65 3.39
N GLY A 93 -12.65 8.84 3.90
CA GLY A 93 -13.02 9.01 5.29
C GLY A 93 -12.82 10.42 5.80
N VAL A 94 -13.26 10.63 7.04
CA VAL A 94 -13.12 11.91 7.73
C VAL A 94 -12.13 11.76 8.86
N ILE A 95 -11.04 12.52 8.80
CA ILE A 95 -10.13 12.67 9.93
C ILE A 95 -10.65 13.83 10.76
N ARG A 96 -10.80 13.61 12.07
CA ARG A 96 -11.22 14.62 13.04
C ARG A 96 -10.07 14.90 14.01
N GLY A 97 -9.86 16.17 14.34
CA GLY A 97 -8.97 16.56 15.42
C GLY A 97 -9.75 16.60 16.73
N ASN A 98 -9.05 16.48 17.87
CA ASN A 98 -9.68 16.66 19.18
C ASN A 98 -10.27 18.09 19.31
N GLN A 99 -9.44 19.11 19.03
CA GLN A 99 -9.89 20.50 18.92
C GLN A 99 -9.73 21.03 17.48
N TYR A 100 -8.52 20.91 16.93
CA TYR A 100 -8.20 21.24 15.54
C TYR A 100 -7.13 20.28 15.00
N LEU A 101 -7.27 19.89 13.74
CA LEU A 101 -6.20 19.35 12.92
C LEU A 101 -5.34 20.50 12.41
N THR A 102 -4.03 20.26 12.38
CA THR A 102 -3.04 21.22 11.91
C THR A 102 -2.53 20.82 10.54
N ILE A 103 -3.06 21.50 9.53
CA ILE A 103 -2.70 21.24 8.14
C ILE A 103 -1.54 22.17 7.78
N PRO A 104 -0.34 21.65 7.52
CA PRO A 104 0.82 22.49 7.22
C PRO A 104 0.61 23.25 5.92
N LEU A 105 0.92 24.55 5.96
CA LEU A 105 1.07 25.39 4.77
C LEU A 105 2.47 25.24 4.19
N GLU A 106 2.69 25.73 2.97
CA GLU A 106 3.94 25.49 2.24
C GLU A 106 5.18 26.01 2.98
N SER A 107 5.05 27.13 3.69
CA SER A 107 6.07 27.71 4.56
C SER A 107 6.57 26.72 5.65
N SER A 108 5.69 25.83 6.11
CA SER A 108 5.94 24.87 7.18
C SER A 108 6.20 23.44 6.70
N LYS A 109 6.18 23.18 5.38
CA LYS A 109 6.49 21.87 4.79
C LYS A 109 7.94 21.72 4.33
N THR A 110 8.49 20.53 4.46
CA THR A 110 9.69 20.10 3.75
C THR A 110 9.40 19.96 2.25
N LYS A 111 10.45 19.83 1.41
CA LYS A 111 10.29 19.48 -0.02
C LYS A 111 9.49 18.18 -0.23
N SER A 112 9.47 17.30 0.76
CA SER A 112 8.69 16.05 0.76
C SER A 112 7.26 16.21 1.28
N GLY A 113 6.82 17.41 1.63
CA GLY A 113 5.46 17.72 2.10
C GLY A 113 5.22 17.44 3.60
N ALA A 114 6.23 17.00 4.35
CA ALA A 114 6.12 16.77 5.79
C ALA A 114 6.30 18.06 6.59
N THR A 115 5.73 18.16 7.78
CA THR A 115 5.94 19.33 8.66
C THR A 115 7.42 19.44 9.06
N LYS A 116 8.05 20.61 8.87
CA LYS A 116 9.43 20.88 9.30
C LYS A 116 9.57 20.68 10.81
N ALA A 117 10.71 20.15 11.25
CA ALA A 117 10.97 19.84 12.66
C ALA A 117 10.66 21.00 13.62
N ARG A 118 11.07 22.22 13.26
CA ARG A 118 10.83 23.45 14.04
C ARG A 118 9.36 23.84 14.22
N PHE A 119 8.45 23.25 13.44
CA PHE A 119 7.00 23.48 13.53
C PHE A 119 6.25 22.23 13.98
N ARG A 120 6.98 21.16 14.32
CA ARG A 120 6.38 19.89 14.70
C ARG A 120 5.81 20.03 16.11
N VAL A 121 4.51 19.79 16.24
CA VAL A 121 3.83 19.75 17.53
C VAL A 121 4.22 18.44 18.22
N PRO A 122 4.72 18.48 19.47
CA PRO A 122 4.99 17.27 20.25
C PRO A 122 3.72 16.43 20.40
N ARG A 123 3.89 15.11 20.53
CA ARG A 123 2.76 14.20 20.73
C ARG A 123 2.03 14.56 22.03
N GLY A 124 0.71 14.60 21.99
CA GLY A 124 -0.12 14.99 23.14
C GLY A 124 -0.29 16.49 23.36
N LYS A 125 0.36 17.34 22.56
CA LYS A 125 0.18 18.80 22.63
C LYS A 125 -0.69 19.33 21.50
N SER A 126 -1.39 20.43 21.76
CA SER A 126 -2.06 21.24 20.74
C SER A 126 -1.04 22.05 19.97
N ALA A 127 -1.34 22.39 18.72
CA ALA A 127 -0.49 23.33 17.98
C ALA A 127 -0.51 24.73 18.58
N ARG A 128 -1.52 25.05 19.40
CA ARG A 128 -1.54 26.28 20.20
C ARG A 128 -0.47 26.28 21.29
N ASP A 129 0.02 25.11 21.70
CA ASP A 129 1.02 24.94 22.76
C ASP A 129 2.46 25.01 22.21
N LEU A 130 2.62 25.33 20.92
CA LEU A 130 3.93 25.59 20.34
C LEU A 130 4.52 26.84 21.00
N LYS A 131 5.64 26.67 21.72
CA LYS A 131 6.35 27.77 22.37
C LYS A 131 6.84 28.81 21.35
N GLY A 132 6.73 30.09 21.70
CA GLY A 132 7.19 31.23 20.90
C GLY A 132 6.05 32.14 20.44
N ASP A 133 6.35 33.06 19.53
CA ASP A 133 5.42 34.08 19.06
C ASP A 133 4.40 33.51 18.04
N PHE A 134 3.57 32.55 18.45
CA PHE A 134 2.49 32.03 17.63
C PHE A 134 1.17 32.73 17.96
N ILE A 135 0.44 33.12 16.92
CA ILE A 135 -0.89 33.70 17.05
C ILE A 135 -1.89 32.91 16.21
N VAL A 136 -3.09 32.77 16.77
CA VAL A 136 -4.24 32.23 16.06
C VAL A 136 -5.08 33.40 15.56
N HIS A 137 -5.37 33.45 14.27
CA HIS A 137 -6.23 34.47 13.69
C HIS A 137 -7.08 33.89 12.55
N LYS A 138 -8.12 34.62 12.15
CA LYS A 138 -8.93 34.28 10.97
C LYS A 138 -8.36 34.95 9.74
N SER A 139 -8.28 34.23 8.63
CA SER A 139 -8.03 34.86 7.33
C SER A 139 -9.27 35.63 6.87
N SER A 140 -9.10 36.48 5.85
CA SER A 140 -10.23 37.16 5.19
C SER A 140 -11.31 36.22 4.66
N LYS A 141 -10.94 34.97 4.36
CA LYS A 141 -11.86 33.90 3.92
C LYS A 141 -12.42 33.07 5.09
N GLY A 142 -12.28 33.54 6.33
CA GLY A 142 -12.78 32.88 7.54
C GLY A 142 -12.00 31.64 8.00
N ASN A 143 -10.88 31.29 7.34
CA ASN A 143 -10.08 30.14 7.75
C ASN A 143 -9.31 30.45 9.01
N LEU A 144 -9.33 29.54 9.99
CA LEU A 144 -8.52 29.68 11.19
C LEU A 144 -7.06 29.32 10.89
N LEU A 145 -6.14 30.24 11.12
CA LEU A 145 -4.72 30.10 10.85
C LEU A 145 -3.93 30.12 12.15
N LEU A 146 -2.88 29.31 12.21
CA LEU A 146 -1.80 29.46 13.18
C LEU A 146 -0.62 30.07 12.46
N SER A 147 -0.13 31.19 12.97
CA SER A 147 0.93 31.97 12.32
C SER A 147 2.05 32.28 13.29
N LYS A 148 3.28 32.27 12.79
CA LYS A 148 4.46 32.66 13.55
C LYS A 148 4.77 34.13 13.28
N ILE A 149 4.95 34.91 14.34
CA ILE A 149 5.50 36.26 14.25
C ILE A 149 7.02 36.14 14.09
N LYS A 150 7.55 36.87 13.12
CA LYS A 150 8.98 36.96 12.83
C LYS A 150 9.44 38.39 12.95
N GLY A 151 10.65 38.58 13.47
CA GLY A 151 11.33 39.89 13.54
C GLY A 151 11.03 40.65 14.82
N LYS A 152 12.07 41.25 15.41
CA LYS A 152 11.96 42.05 16.65
C LYS A 152 11.43 43.47 16.39
N LYS A 153 11.83 44.11 15.28
CA LYS A 153 11.48 45.51 14.94
C LYS A 153 10.31 45.64 13.95
N LYS A 154 10.30 44.85 12.86
CA LYS A 154 9.17 44.75 11.92
C LYS A 154 8.54 43.37 12.03
N LYS A 155 7.48 43.25 12.85
CA LYS A 155 6.76 42.00 13.08
C LYS A 155 6.08 41.54 11.79
N LYS A 156 6.64 40.52 11.14
CA LYS A 156 6.03 39.86 9.98
C LYS A 156 5.26 38.63 10.44
N ILE A 157 3.98 38.56 10.09
CA ILE A 157 3.13 37.41 10.40
C ILE A 157 3.26 36.40 9.25
N GLU A 158 3.81 35.22 9.54
CA GLU A 158 3.93 34.12 8.58
C GLU A 158 2.93 33.01 8.94
N PRO A 159 1.93 32.75 8.08
CA PRO A 159 1.01 31.64 8.30
C PRO A 159 1.73 30.31 8.11
N VAL A 160 1.62 29.42 9.09
CA VAL A 160 2.31 28.13 9.11
C VAL A 160 1.34 26.95 9.06
N PHE A 161 0.14 27.07 9.63
CA PHE A 161 -0.88 26.03 9.58
C PHE A 161 -2.26 26.59 9.32
N VAL A 162 -3.09 25.80 8.64
CA VAL A 162 -4.55 25.95 8.66
C VAL A 162 -5.10 25.01 9.73
N LEU A 163 -5.90 25.57 10.64
CA LEU A 163 -6.59 24.83 11.69
C LEU A 163 -7.96 24.41 11.17
N LYS A 164 -8.18 23.11 11.02
CA LYS A 164 -9.48 22.55 10.58
C LYS A 164 -10.01 21.58 11.62
N ARG A 165 -11.31 21.60 11.90
CA ARG A 165 -11.94 20.60 12.78
C ARG A 165 -11.94 19.20 12.15
N ARG A 166 -12.19 19.14 10.84
CA ARG A 166 -12.27 17.90 10.07
C ARG A 166 -11.61 18.05 8.69
N VAL A 167 -11.04 16.96 8.20
CA VAL A 167 -10.56 16.83 6.82
C VAL A 167 -11.24 15.63 6.19
N VAL A 168 -11.89 15.86 5.05
CA VAL A 168 -12.47 14.80 4.24
C VAL A 168 -11.43 14.32 3.24
N HIS A 169 -11.13 13.03 3.26
CA HIS A 169 -10.31 12.35 2.26
C HIS A 169 -11.20 11.58 1.31
N ARG A 170 -11.01 11.82 0.01
CA ARG A 170 -11.61 11.00 -1.04
C ARG A 170 -10.81 9.70 -1.23
N PRO A 171 -11.45 8.59 -1.60
CA PRO A 171 -10.77 7.39 -2.09
C PRO A 171 -9.78 7.74 -3.20
N ARG A 172 -8.51 7.34 -3.04
CA ARG A 172 -7.45 7.63 -4.03
C ARG A 172 -6.24 6.68 -3.99
N LEU A 173 -6.25 5.69 -3.11
CA LEU A 173 -5.20 4.67 -3.06
C LEU A 173 -5.35 3.69 -4.25
N GLY A 174 -6.56 3.17 -4.46
CA GLY A 174 -6.89 2.31 -5.60
C GLY A 174 -6.29 0.92 -5.49
N PHE A 175 -6.08 0.41 -4.28
CA PHE A 175 -5.55 -0.92 -4.01
C PHE A 175 -6.45 -2.01 -4.56
N PHE A 176 -7.75 -1.99 -4.23
CA PHE A 176 -8.69 -3.01 -4.69
C PHE A 176 -8.87 -2.96 -6.21
N LYS A 177 -8.92 -1.75 -6.78
CA LYS A 177 -8.95 -1.58 -8.23
C LYS A 177 -7.73 -2.23 -8.88
N THR A 178 -6.52 -1.89 -8.42
CA THR A 178 -5.29 -2.49 -8.96
C THR A 178 -5.23 -4.00 -8.75
N PHE A 179 -5.79 -4.53 -7.66
CA PHE A 179 -5.87 -5.97 -7.44
C PHE A 179 -6.78 -6.65 -8.46
N MET A 180 -7.98 -6.10 -8.69
CA MET A 180 -8.93 -6.61 -9.69
C MET A 180 -8.31 -6.55 -11.10
N ASP A 181 -7.68 -5.43 -11.45
CA ASP A 181 -6.97 -5.24 -12.73
C ASP A 181 -5.74 -6.17 -12.88
N HIS A 182 -5.28 -6.79 -11.79
CA HIS A 182 -4.14 -7.71 -11.77
C HIS A 182 -4.58 -9.19 -11.74
N LYS A 183 -5.87 -9.49 -11.50
CA LYS A 183 -6.38 -10.87 -11.45
C LYS A 183 -5.99 -11.71 -12.67
N PRO A 184 -6.14 -11.25 -13.93
CA PRO A 184 -5.74 -12.05 -15.09
C PRO A 184 -4.25 -12.40 -15.09
N ARG A 185 -3.41 -11.49 -14.59
CA ARG A 185 -1.96 -11.72 -14.48
C ARG A 185 -1.64 -12.75 -13.41
N ILE A 186 -2.39 -12.77 -12.30
CA ILE A 186 -2.27 -13.79 -11.26
C ILE A 186 -2.56 -15.17 -11.87
N VAL A 187 -3.70 -15.32 -12.54
CA VAL A 187 -4.09 -16.58 -13.20
C VAL A 187 -3.01 -17.03 -14.18
N SER A 188 -2.54 -16.14 -15.05
CA SER A 188 -1.45 -16.45 -16.00
C SER A 188 -0.15 -16.87 -15.33
N ILE A 189 0.19 -16.32 -14.15
CA ILE A 189 1.36 -16.76 -13.39
C ILE A 189 1.13 -18.18 -12.85
N MET A 190 -0.05 -18.45 -12.30
CA MET A 190 -0.40 -19.78 -11.78
C MET A 190 -0.37 -20.85 -12.86
N GLU A 191 -0.99 -20.59 -14.02
CA GLU A 191 -0.99 -21.50 -15.17
C GLU A 191 0.42 -21.83 -15.63
N LYS A 192 1.28 -20.81 -15.80
CA LYS A 192 2.67 -21.01 -16.22
C LYS A 192 3.47 -21.84 -15.22
N THR A 193 3.26 -21.62 -13.92
CA THR A 193 3.94 -22.37 -12.87
C THR A 193 3.49 -23.84 -12.85
N LEU A 194 2.18 -24.10 -13.01
CA LEU A 194 1.65 -25.46 -13.12
C LEU A 194 2.13 -26.18 -14.38
N GLN A 195 2.03 -25.53 -15.55
CA GLN A 195 2.52 -26.08 -16.82
C GLN A 195 4.00 -26.45 -16.75
N LYS A 196 4.82 -25.57 -16.16
CA LYS A 196 6.24 -25.84 -15.96
C LYS A 196 6.45 -27.08 -15.09
N SER A 197 5.72 -27.23 -13.99
CA SER A 197 5.84 -28.40 -13.11
C SER A 197 5.38 -29.69 -13.78
N ILE A 198 4.32 -29.66 -14.59
CA ILE A 198 3.84 -30.83 -15.33
C ILE A 198 4.89 -31.27 -16.35
N LYS A 199 5.46 -30.30 -17.09
CA LYS A 199 6.52 -30.56 -18.06
C LYS A 199 7.76 -31.18 -17.39
N GLU A 200 8.20 -30.65 -16.26
CA GLU A 200 9.34 -31.18 -15.50
C GLU A 200 9.11 -32.61 -14.98
N LEU A 201 7.86 -32.99 -14.70
CA LEU A 201 7.52 -34.36 -14.28
C LEU A 201 7.54 -35.33 -15.46
N SER A 202 6.97 -34.92 -16.59
CA SER A 202 6.97 -35.71 -17.83
C SER A 202 8.40 -35.96 -18.34
N GLU A 203 9.28 -34.95 -18.31
CA GLU A 203 10.68 -35.08 -18.73
C GLU A 203 11.51 -36.01 -17.81
N ARG A 204 11.08 -36.21 -16.56
CA ARG A 204 11.74 -37.13 -15.61
C ARG A 204 11.32 -38.58 -15.77
N GLY A 205 10.51 -38.90 -16.78
CA GLY A 205 10.09 -40.27 -17.10
C GLY A 205 9.05 -40.84 -16.13
N TYR A 206 8.29 -39.98 -15.45
CA TYR A 206 7.08 -40.35 -14.74
C TYR A 206 5.90 -40.37 -15.71
#